data_AF-A0A0G0GZG1-F1
#
_entry.id   AF-A0A0G0GZG1-F1
#
_cell.length_a   1.000
_cell.length_b   1.000
_cell.length_c   1.000
_cell.angle_alpha   90.00
_cell.angle_beta   90.00
_cell.angle_gamma   90.00
#
_symmetry.space_group_name_H-M   'P 1'
#
loop_
_entity.id
_entity.type
_entity.pdbx_description
1 polymer ?
#
loop_
_entity_poly.entity_id
_entity_poly.type
_entity_poly.pdbx_seq_one_letter_code
_entity_poly.pdbx_strand_id
1 'polypeptide(L)'
;MKIYSLDRYGRKIIQPIIKLSKIYVNYNHKVNHLILEDGRNIWVSPLHPSYYFSLVKNLKKGDFYDGAKIITNKIVRYGDKYTYDLLPKGETGYYWANRILLASTLLPVMQSQEQAYIKPVLYLHQV
;
A
#
# COMPACT_ATOMS: atom_id res chain seq x y z
N MET A 1 8.58 17.09 0.79
CA MET A 1 8.28 16.24 -0.39
C MET A 1 6.77 16.10 -0.53
N LYS A 2 6.24 16.07 -1.75
CA LYS A 2 4.79 15.94 -2.03
C LYS A 2 4.53 14.69 -2.88
N ILE A 3 3.32 14.15 -2.81
CA ILE A 3 2.89 12.99 -3.60
C ILE A 3 1.43 13.14 -4.06
N TYR A 4 1.07 12.46 -5.13
CA TYR A 4 -0.34 12.32 -5.52
C TYR A 4 -1.08 11.42 -4.53
N SER A 5 -2.26 11.87 -4.13
CA SER A 5 -3.18 11.21 -3.19
C SER A 5 -4.62 11.38 -3.67
N LEU A 6 -5.54 10.55 -3.18
CA LEU A 6 -6.96 10.61 -3.54
C LEU A 6 -7.71 11.25 -2.38
N ASP A 7 -8.54 12.26 -2.62
CA ASP A 7 -9.44 12.75 -1.57
C ASP A 7 -10.67 11.86 -1.38
N ARG A 8 -11.50 12.17 -0.39
CA ARG A 8 -12.73 11.41 -0.10
C ARG A 8 -13.77 11.43 -1.23
N TYR A 9 -13.62 12.33 -2.21
CA TYR A 9 -14.51 12.45 -3.37
C TYR A 9 -13.94 11.74 -4.61
N GLY A 10 -12.84 11.00 -4.47
CA GLY A 10 -12.19 10.31 -5.58
C GLY A 10 -11.38 11.23 -6.49
N ARG A 11 -11.05 12.45 -6.06
CA ARG A 11 -10.26 13.40 -6.87
C ARG A 11 -8.78 13.20 -6.60
N LYS A 12 -8.00 13.16 -7.67
CA LYS A 12 -6.54 13.13 -7.58
C LYS A 12 -6.01 14.50 -7.17
N ILE A 13 -5.32 14.55 -6.04
CA ILE A 13 -4.78 15.76 -5.42
C ILE A 13 -3.30 15.58 -5.06
N ILE A 14 -2.58 16.67 -4.81
CA ILE A 14 -1.20 16.64 -4.33
C ILE A 14 -1.20 16.92 -2.83
N GLN A 15 -0.55 16.07 -2.05
CA GLN A 15 -0.46 16.17 -0.59
C GLN A 15 1.00 16.12 -0.10
N PRO A 16 1.35 16.82 0.99
CA PRO A 16 2.60 16.58 1.70
C PRO A 16 2.65 15.15 2.24
N ILE A 17 3.86 14.58 2.29
CA ILE A 17 4.12 13.33 3.00
C ILE A 17 4.37 13.67 4.48
N ILE A 18 3.64 13.02 5.39
CA ILE A 18 3.73 13.26 6.84
C ILE A 18 4.43 12.14 7.59
N LYS A 19 4.57 10.95 6.98
CA LYS A 19 5.32 9.83 7.55
C LYS A 19 5.95 9.00 6.44
N LEU A 20 7.13 8.46 6.71
CA LEU A 20 7.83 7.50 5.87
C LEU A 20 8.17 6.26 6.70
N SER A 21 8.18 5.10 6.04
CA SER A 21 8.66 3.85 6.60
C SER A 21 9.68 3.23 5.65
N LYS A 22 10.70 2.62 6.24
CA LYS A 22 11.75 1.87 5.54
C LYS A 22 12.02 0.61 6.36
N ILE A 23 11.68 -0.54 5.81
CA ILE A 23 11.79 -1.82 6.51
C ILE A 23 12.87 -2.65 5.81
N TYR A 24 13.88 -3.08 6.57
CA TYR A 24 14.86 -4.04 6.06
C TYR A 24 14.19 -5.39 5.80
N VAL A 25 14.49 -5.99 4.66
CA VAL A 25 13.94 -7.29 4.28
C VAL A 25 15.01 -8.37 4.32
N ASN A 26 14.66 -9.53 4.88
CA ASN A 26 15.55 -10.68 4.88
C ASN A 26 15.60 -11.34 3.49
N TYR A 27 16.56 -12.25 3.29
CA TYR A 27 16.81 -12.90 1.99
C TYR A 27 15.64 -13.76 1.48
N ASN A 28 14.66 -14.10 2.33
CA ASN A 28 13.48 -14.89 1.96
C ASN A 28 12.21 -14.04 1.82
N HIS A 29 12.33 -12.71 1.85
CA HIS A 29 11.18 -11.83 1.71
C HIS A 29 10.51 -12.01 0.36
N LYS A 30 9.18 -12.13 0.37
CA LYS A 30 8.35 -12.30 -0.81
C LYS A 30 7.37 -11.15 -0.94
N VAL A 31 7.12 -10.76 -2.18
CA VAL A 31 6.20 -9.69 -2.56
C VAL A 31 5.27 -10.17 -3.64
N ASN A 32 4.10 -9.55 -3.73
CA ASN A 32 3.23 -9.68 -4.87
C ASN A 32 3.78 -8.84 -6.02
N HIS A 33 4.02 -9.47 -7.18
CA HIS A 33 4.22 -8.77 -8.44
C HIS A 33 2.86 -8.65 -9.13
N LEU A 34 2.27 -7.47 -9.03
CA LEU A 34 1.00 -7.09 -9.65
C LEU A 34 1.29 -6.44 -11.01
N ILE A 35 0.65 -6.94 -12.07
CA ILE A 35 0.72 -6.36 -13.41
C ILE A 35 -0.70 -6.14 -13.93
N LEU A 36 -0.96 -4.95 -14.43
CA LEU A 36 -2.22 -4.53 -15.05
C LEU A 36 -2.11 -4.57 -16.58
N GLU A 37 -3.25 -4.70 -17.27
CA GLU A 37 -3.31 -4.85 -18.74
C GLU A 37 -2.79 -3.62 -19.50
N ASP A 38 -2.78 -2.45 -18.86
CA ASP A 38 -2.24 -1.20 -19.39
C ASP A 38 -0.72 -1.04 -19.19
N GLY A 39 -0.04 -2.11 -18.74
CA GLY A 39 1.41 -2.17 -18.56
C GLY A 39 1.91 -1.62 -17.22
N ARG A 40 1.05 -1.07 -16.36
CA ARG A 40 1.44 -0.71 -14.99
C ARG A 40 1.77 -1.95 -14.18
N ASN A 41 2.81 -1.87 -13.36
CA ASN A 41 3.21 -2.95 -12.48
C ASN A 41 3.85 -2.45 -11.18
N ILE A 42 3.77 -3.26 -10.13
CA ILE A 42 4.37 -2.97 -8.82
C ILE A 42 4.74 -4.26 -8.08
N TRP A 43 5.85 -4.19 -7.33
CA TRP A 43 6.20 -5.15 -6.29
C TRP A 43 5.75 -4.59 -4.94
N VAL A 44 4.91 -5.32 -4.24
CA VAL A 44 4.29 -4.83 -3.00
C VAL A 44 4.11 -5.97 -2.01
N SER A 45 4.29 -5.68 -0.72
CA SER A 45 4.15 -6.69 0.33
C SER A 45 2.73 -7.30 0.34
N PRO A 46 2.57 -8.61 0.60
CA PRO A 46 1.27 -9.29 0.48
C PRO A 46 0.15 -8.70 1.37
N LEU A 47 0.53 -8.15 2.53
CA LEU A 47 -0.39 -7.55 3.51
C LEU A 47 -0.59 -6.04 3.30
N HIS A 48 -0.06 -5.47 2.22
CA HIS A 48 -0.33 -4.07 1.91
C HIS A 48 -1.81 -3.89 1.53
N PRO A 49 -2.50 -2.89 2.09
CA PRO A 49 -3.87 -2.62 1.70
C PRO A 49 -3.95 -2.12 0.25
N SER A 50 -4.93 -2.64 -0.47
CA SER A 50 -5.38 -2.08 -1.74
C SER A 50 -6.25 -0.84 -1.47
N TYR A 51 -6.51 -0.03 -2.49
CA TYR A 51 -7.64 0.91 -2.39
C TYR A 51 -8.95 0.09 -2.38
N TYR A 52 -9.93 0.45 -1.55
CA TYR A 52 -11.15 -0.33 -1.21
C TYR A 52 -11.02 -1.51 -0.23
N PHE A 53 -10.21 -1.37 0.83
CA PHE A 53 -10.24 -2.23 2.03
C PHE A 53 -9.97 -3.74 1.83
N SER A 54 -9.33 -4.14 0.73
CA SER A 54 -8.80 -5.49 0.57
C SER A 54 -7.27 -5.48 0.73
N LEU A 55 -6.66 -6.66 0.80
CA LEU A 55 -5.21 -6.81 0.74
C LEU A 55 -4.78 -7.07 -0.70
N VAL A 56 -3.62 -6.56 -1.10
CA VAL A 56 -3.11 -6.81 -2.46
C VAL A 56 -3.00 -8.30 -2.77
N LYS A 57 -2.64 -9.15 -1.81
CA LYS A 57 -2.59 -10.61 -2.03
C LYS A 57 -3.91 -11.25 -2.44
N ASN A 58 -5.04 -10.59 -2.17
CA ASN A 58 -6.38 -11.12 -2.47
C ASN A 58 -6.86 -10.72 -3.88
N LEU A 59 -6.18 -9.78 -4.55
CA LEU A 59 -6.54 -9.37 -5.91
C LEU A 59 -6.33 -10.53 -6.89
N LYS A 60 -7.33 -10.86 -7.72
CA LYS A 60 -7.25 -12.02 -8.61
C LYS A 60 -7.01 -11.59 -10.05
N LYS A 61 -6.34 -12.45 -10.81
CA LYS A 61 -6.22 -12.31 -12.26
C LYS A 61 -7.61 -12.23 -12.89
N GLY A 62 -7.81 -11.29 -13.80
CA GLY A 62 -9.09 -11.04 -14.48
C GLY A 62 -9.97 -9.97 -13.81
N ASP A 63 -9.76 -9.70 -12.52
CA ASP A 63 -10.46 -8.61 -11.83
C ASP A 63 -9.97 -7.24 -12.32
N PHE A 64 -10.78 -6.19 -12.15
CA PHE A 64 -10.36 -4.82 -12.37
C PHE A 64 -9.73 -4.22 -11.12
N TYR A 65 -8.62 -3.52 -11.30
CA TYR A 65 -7.95 -2.75 -10.25
C TYR A 65 -7.39 -1.46 -10.83
N ASP A 66 -7.73 -0.34 -10.19
CA ASP A 66 -7.34 1.01 -10.59
C ASP A 66 -7.65 1.30 -12.07
N GLY A 67 -8.83 0.82 -12.51
CA GLY A 67 -9.36 1.03 -13.86
C GLY A 67 -8.84 0.07 -14.94
N ALA A 68 -7.98 -0.90 -14.61
CA ALA A 68 -7.42 -1.84 -15.59
C ALA A 68 -7.52 -3.30 -15.10
N LYS A 69 -7.63 -4.26 -16.01
CA LYS A 69 -7.64 -5.69 -15.64
C LYS A 69 -6.30 -6.15 -15.10
N ILE A 70 -6.33 -7.02 -14.11
CA ILE A 70 -5.16 -7.68 -13.55
C ILE A 70 -4.74 -8.83 -14.47
N ILE A 71 -3.53 -8.74 -15.00
CA ILE A 71 -2.90 -9.80 -15.81
C ILE A 71 -2.21 -10.84 -14.91
N THR A 72 -1.56 -10.37 -13.85
CA THR A 72 -0.92 -11.26 -12.86
C THR A 72 -0.90 -10.61 -11.48
N ASN A 73 -0.96 -11.44 -10.46
CA ASN A 73 -0.69 -11.08 -9.08
C ASN A 73 -0.03 -12.28 -8.39
N LYS A 74 1.28 -12.44 -8.60
CA LYS A 74 2.02 -13.63 -8.13
C LYS A 74 2.98 -13.27 -7.02
N ILE A 75 3.10 -14.16 -6.04
CA ILE A 75 4.13 -14.05 -5.01
C ILE A 75 5.48 -14.43 -5.63
N VAL A 76 6.44 -13.52 -5.56
CA VAL A 76 7.82 -13.68 -6.07
C VAL A 76 8.83 -13.32 -4.98
N ARG A 77 10.07 -13.80 -5.11
CA ARG A 77 11.18 -13.37 -4.24
C ARG A 77 11.47 -11.89 -4.48
N TYR A 78 11.63 -11.12 -3.40
CA TYR A 78 12.00 -9.72 -3.48
C TYR A 78 13.53 -9.58 -3.60
N GLY A 79 13.97 -8.75 -4.55
CA GLY A 79 15.40 -8.59 -4.88
C GLY A 79 16.12 -7.50 -4.10
N ASP A 80 15.38 -6.52 -3.57
CA ASP A 80 15.96 -5.36 -2.89
C ASP A 80 16.12 -5.57 -1.38
N LYS A 81 16.91 -4.70 -0.74
CA LYS A 81 17.21 -4.75 0.70
C LYS A 81 16.12 -4.15 1.60
N TYR A 82 15.23 -3.33 1.03
CA TYR A 82 14.25 -2.58 1.80
C TYR A 82 12.92 -2.46 1.06
N THR A 83 11.82 -2.54 1.80
CA THR A 83 10.52 -2.03 1.35
C THR A 83 10.26 -0.66 1.96
N TYR A 84 9.40 0.10 1.29
CA TYR A 84 9.06 1.47 1.67
C TYR A 84 7.55 1.64 1.69
N ASP A 85 7.10 2.50 2.59
CA ASP A 85 5.72 2.97 2.63
C ASP A 85 5.70 4.44 3.08
N LEU A 86 4.63 5.16 2.78
CA LEU A 86 4.46 6.56 3.10
C LEU A 86 3.01 6.88 3.46
N LEU A 87 2.84 7.92 4.26
CA LEU A 87 1.53 8.47 4.59
C LEU A 87 1.41 9.89 4.05
N PRO A 88 0.49 10.15 3.11
CA PRO A 88 0.10 11.51 2.74
C PRO A 88 -0.71 12.17 3.86
N LYS A 89 -0.68 13.50 3.97
CA LYS A 89 -1.50 14.27 4.93
C LYS A 89 -3.01 14.12 4.70
N GLY A 90 -3.43 13.68 3.51
CA GLY A 90 -4.82 13.58 3.10
C GLY A 90 -5.65 12.59 3.93
N GLU A 91 -6.97 12.69 3.79
CA GLU A 91 -7.96 11.98 4.62
C GLU A 91 -7.98 10.45 4.39
N THR A 92 -7.52 9.98 3.24
CA THR A 92 -7.67 8.58 2.82
C THR A 92 -6.46 7.71 3.12
N GLY A 93 -5.29 8.32 3.33
CA GLY A 93 -4.02 7.60 3.36
C GLY A 93 -3.64 6.95 2.01
N TYR A 94 -4.33 7.28 0.92
CA TYR A 94 -4.06 6.69 -0.40
C TYR A 94 -2.96 7.45 -1.14
N TYR A 95 -2.14 6.74 -1.90
CA TYR A 95 -1.10 7.33 -2.74
C TYR A 95 -0.89 6.50 -4.01
N TRP A 96 -0.29 7.11 -5.03
CA TRP A 96 0.15 6.39 -6.22
C TRP A 96 1.62 6.00 -6.12
N ALA A 97 1.89 4.71 -6.31
CA ALA A 97 3.23 4.18 -6.56
C ALA A 97 3.23 3.44 -7.90
N ASN A 98 4.22 3.71 -8.76
CA ASN A 98 4.25 3.22 -10.15
C ASN A 98 2.94 3.45 -10.92
N ARG A 99 2.26 4.57 -10.64
CA ARG A 99 0.95 4.93 -11.22
C ARG A 99 -0.18 3.96 -10.85
N ILE A 100 -0.03 3.18 -9.77
CA ILE A 100 -1.07 2.32 -9.19
C ILE A 100 -1.49 2.89 -7.84
N LEU A 101 -2.78 3.09 -7.64
CA LEU A 101 -3.34 3.56 -6.38
C LEU A 101 -3.24 2.47 -5.30
N LEU A 102 -2.68 2.82 -4.14
CA LEU A 102 -2.55 1.96 -2.97
C LEU A 102 -2.97 2.72 -1.72
N ALA A 103 -3.23 2.00 -0.64
CA ALA A 103 -3.49 2.56 0.67
C ALA A 103 -2.30 2.33 1.60
N SER A 104 -1.87 3.38 2.30
CA SER A 104 -0.79 3.34 3.30
C SER A 104 -1.05 2.29 4.38
N THR A 105 0.00 1.56 4.78
CA THR A 105 0.00 0.74 6.00
C THR A 105 0.18 1.57 7.27
N LEU A 106 0.69 2.80 7.12
CA LEU A 106 0.91 3.74 8.20
C LEU A 106 -0.38 4.48 8.54
N LEU A 107 -0.66 4.59 9.84
CA LEU A 107 -1.74 5.42 10.36
C LEU A 107 -1.20 6.79 10.81
N PRO A 108 -2.02 7.86 10.71
CA PRO A 108 -1.70 9.12 11.33
C PRO A 108 -1.53 8.89 12.84
N VAL A 109 -0.58 9.61 13.44
CA VAL A 109 -0.51 9.64 14.91
C VAL A 109 -1.80 10.31 15.37
N MET A 110 -2.71 9.56 15.97
CA MET A 110 -3.84 10.14 16.66
C MET A 110 -3.25 11.00 17.78
N GLN A 111 -3.40 12.32 17.70
CA GLN A 111 -3.14 13.16 18.86
C GLN A 111 -4.15 12.73 19.91
N SER A 112 -3.66 12.17 21.02
CA SER A 112 -4.50 11.67 22.10
C SER A 112 -5.33 12.82 22.67
N GLN A 113 -6.61 12.85 22.36
CA GLN A 113 -7.61 13.07 23.40
C GLN A 113 -8.34 11.73 23.57
N GLU A 114 -8.14 11.15 24.75
CA GLU A 114 -8.69 9.89 25.26
C GLU A 114 -8.23 8.58 24.61
N GLN A 115 -7.36 7.92 25.38
CA GLN A 115 -6.86 6.57 25.20
C GLN A 115 -7.95 5.56 25.59
N ALA A 116 -8.79 5.16 24.65
CA ALA A 116 -9.53 3.89 24.75
C ALA A 116 -8.83 2.85 23.86
N TYR A 117 -8.22 1.88 24.51
CA TYR A 117 -7.57 0.71 23.93
C TYR A 117 -8.43 0.05 22.84
N ILE A 118 -8.06 0.19 21.58
CA ILE A 118 -8.31 -0.85 20.57
C ILE A 118 -6.94 -1.36 20.16
N LYS A 119 -6.63 -2.59 20.60
CA LYS A 119 -5.43 -3.31 20.19
C LYS A 119 -5.38 -3.34 18.66
N PRO A 120 -4.37 -2.76 17.98
CA PRO A 120 -4.11 -3.14 16.62
C PRO A 120 -3.73 -4.63 16.64
N VAL A 121 -4.45 -5.44 15.87
CA VAL A 121 -4.01 -6.80 15.57
C VAL A 121 -2.72 -6.66 14.75
N LEU A 122 -1.61 -6.55 15.47
CA LEU A 122 -0.26 -6.67 14.93
C LEU A 122 -0.17 -8.09 14.37
N TYR A 123 -0.31 -8.22 13.05
CA TYR A 123 0.22 -9.38 12.33
C TYR A 123 1.76 -9.26 12.29
N LEU A 124 2.37 -9.39 13.47
CA LEU A 124 3.77 -9.73 13.63
C LEU A 124 3.84 -11.25 13.68
N HIS A 125 4.09 -11.90 12.55
CA HIS A 125 4.86 -13.14 12.55
C HIS A 125 5.77 -13.11 11.31
N GLN A 126 7.03 -12.74 11.55
CA GLN A 126 8.13 -13.32 10.81
C GLN A 126 8.47 -14.65 11.50
N VAL A 127 8.95 -15.58 10.66
CA VAL A 127 9.45 -16.94 10.92
C VAL A 127 8.37 -18.03 11.02
#